data_AF-A0A926NH05-F1
#
_entry.id   AF-A0A926NH05-F1
#
_cell.length_a   1.000
_cell.length_b   1.000
_cell.length_c   1.000
_cell.angle_alpha   90.00
_cell.angle_beta   90.00
_cell.angle_gamma   90.00
#
_symmetry.space_group_name_H-M   'P 1'
#
loop_
_entity.id
_entity.type
_entity.pdbx_description
1 polymer ?
#
loop_
_entity_poly.entity_id
_entity_poly.type
_entity_poly.pdbx_seq_one_letter_code
_entity_poly.pdbx_strand_id
1 'polypeptide(L)' 'MEIKFWYDQYEQKLVVCHLKTGNYKEITNQAKMDTFLRAHAMTLEECQYPVETMDCIGLFQKKSTFQMIKEWMTHKNRSE' A
#
# COMPACT_ATOMS: atom_id res chain seq x y z
N MET A 1 -1.46 9.62 9.11
CA MET A 1 -0.15 9.55 8.44
C MET A 1 -0.42 9.90 7.00
N GLU A 2 -0.01 11.08 6.54
CA GLU A 2 -0.45 11.62 5.25
C GLU A 2 0.33 10.98 4.10
N ILE A 3 -0.39 10.54 3.09
CA ILE A 3 0.16 9.90 1.90
C ILE A 3 -0.30 10.62 0.64
N LYS A 4 0.50 10.48 -0.40
CA LYS A 4 0.21 10.90 -1.76
C LYS A 4 0.34 9.70 -2.66
N PHE A 5 -0.65 9.41 -3.49
CA PHE A 5 -0.58 8.29 -4.42
C PHE A 5 -1.09 8.63 -5.80
N TRP A 6 -0.58 7.93 -6.81
CA TRP A 6 -0.98 8.05 -8.20
C TRP A 6 -0.77 6.72 -8.92
N TYR A 7 -1.51 6.52 -10.00
CA TYR A 7 -1.33 5.38 -10.88
C TYR A 7 -0.39 5.76 -12.03
N ASP A 8 0.73 5.06 -12.14
CA ASP A 8 1.62 5.13 -13.28
C ASP A 8 1.10 4.18 -14.37
N GLN A 9 0.50 4.75 -15.41
CA GLN A 9 -0.04 3.99 -16.53
C GLN A 9 1.05 3.38 -17.42
N TYR A 10 2.26 3.94 -17.46
CA TYR A 10 3.33 3.39 -18.27
C TYR A 10 3.92 2.14 -17.64
N GLU A 11 4.13 2.18 -16.33
CA GLU A 11 4.70 1.07 -15.57
C GLU A 11 3.64 0.14 -14.96
N GLN A 12 2.35 0.46 -15.13
CA GLN A 12 1.21 -0.28 -14.60
C GLN A 12 1.34 -0.54 -13.08
N LYS A 13 1.67 0.51 -12.32
CA LYS A 13 1.90 0.43 -10.88
C LYS A 13 1.24 1.57 -10.13
N LEU A 14 0.77 1.28 -8.92
CA LEU A 14 0.33 2.32 -8.00
C LEU A 14 1.51 2.76 -7.13
N VAL A 15 1.88 4.03 -7.20
CA VAL A 15 2.93 4.61 -6.36
C VAL A 15 2.26 5.29 -5.18
N VAL A 16 2.70 4.97 -3.96
CA VAL A 16 2.22 5.58 -2.71
C VAL A 16 3.41 6.16 -1.99
N CYS A 17 3.39 7.45 -1.69
CA CYS A 17 4.45 8.21 -1.04
C CYS A 17 3.94 8.74 0.31
N HIS A 18 4.71 8.54 1.37
CA HIS A 18 4.47 9.16 2.67
C HIS A 18 5.02 10.58 2.68
N LEU A 19 4.14 11.58 2.78
CA LEU A 19 4.49 12.99 2.60
C LEU A 19 5.55 13.48 3.58
N LYS A 20 5.50 13.03 4.84
CA LYS A 20 6.42 13.50 5.89
C LYS A 20 7.86 12.99 5.71
N THR A 21 8.04 11.77 5.22
CA THR A 21 9.40 11.17 5.12
C THR A 21 9.90 11.06 3.69
N GLY A 22 9.04 11.27 2.68
CA GLY A 22 9.36 11.03 1.27
C GLY A 22 9.56 9.55 0.92
N ASN A 23 9.27 8.63 1.86
CA ASN A 23 9.37 7.20 1.59
C ASN A 23 8.21 6.78 0.70
N TYR A 24 8.49 5.99 -0.33
CA TYR A 24 7.45 5.49 -1.21
C TYR A 24 7.43 3.96 -1.26
N LYS A 25 6.27 3.45 -1.67
CA LYS A 25 6.01 2.04 -1.93
C LYS A 25 5.33 1.92 -3.28
N GLU A 26 5.64 0.83 -3.96
CA GLU A 26 5.06 0.51 -5.25
C GLU A 26 4.18 -0.73 -5.11
N ILE A 27 2.98 -0.67 -5.69
CA ILE A 27 2.03 -1.77 -5.72
C ILE A 27 1.82 -2.14 -7.19
N THR A 28 2.42 -3.24 -7.63
CA THR A 28 2.32 -3.78 -8.99
C THR A 28 1.31 -4.92 -9.11
N ASN A 29 0.92 -5.52 -7.98
CA ASN A 29 -0.05 -6.60 -7.98
C ASN A 29 -1.47 -6.04 -8.03
N GLN A 30 -2.23 -6.39 -9.07
CA GLN A 30 -3.60 -5.90 -9.28
C GLN A 30 -4.52 -6.11 -8.08
N ALA A 31 -4.51 -7.29 -7.45
CA ALA A 31 -5.36 -7.57 -6.30
C ALA A 31 -5.03 -6.67 -5.09
N LYS A 32 -3.74 -6.34 -4.91
CA LYS A 32 -3.32 -5.36 -3.88
C LYS A 32 -3.71 -3.94 -4.25
N MET A 33 -3.64 -3.57 -5.53
CA MET A 33 -4.10 -2.27 -6.00
C MET A 33 -5.60 -2.11 -5.77
N ASP A 34 -6.41 -3.09 -6.17
CA ASP A 34 -7.86 -3.07 -5.97
C ASP A 34 -8.22 -2.98 -4.48
N THR A 35 -7.47 -3.70 -3.63
CA THR A 35 -7.63 -3.63 -2.17
C THR A 35 -7.31 -2.24 -1.63
N PHE A 36 -6.21 -1.63 -2.09
CA PHE A 36 -5.83 -0.27 -1.73
C PHE A 36 -6.92 0.73 -2.15
N LEU A 37 -7.30 0.70 -3.43
CA LEU A 37 -8.28 1.61 -4.01
C LEU A 37 -9.64 1.51 -3.31
N ARG A 38 -10.09 0.30 -3.01
CA ARG A 38 -11.33 0.07 -2.24
C ARG A 38 -11.26 0.67 -0.84
N ALA A 39 -10.12 0.56 -0.16
CA ALA A 39 -9.95 1.16 1.17
C ALA A 39 -9.99 2.69 1.14
N HIS A 40 -9.67 3.30 0.00
CA HIS A 40 -9.77 4.73 -0.25
C HIS A 40 -11.08 5.14 -0.95
N ALA A 41 -11.98 4.18 -1.23
CA ALA A 41 -13.21 4.39 -2.00
C ALA A 41 -12.97 5.07 -3.36
N MET A 42 -11.87 4.71 -4.03
CA MET A 42 -11.46 5.28 -5.31
C MET A 42 -11.38 4.21 -6.40
N THR A 43 -11.39 4.68 -7.64
CA THR A 43 -11.11 3.89 -8.84
C THR A 43 -9.71 4.20 -9.37
N LEU A 44 -9.21 3.34 -10.26
CA LEU A 44 -7.93 3.53 -10.92
C LEU A 44 -7.92 4.78 -11.82
N GLU A 45 -9.07 5.10 -12.44
CA GLU A 45 -9.24 6.25 -13.34
C GLU A 45 -9.07 7.58 -12.60
N GLU A 46 -9.58 7.66 -11.37
CA GLU A 46 -9.42 8.84 -10.51
C GLU A 46 -7.97 9.02 -10.01
N CYS A 47 -7.12 8.00 -10.18
CA CYS A 47 -5.71 8.02 -9.79
C CYS A 47 -4.77 8.50 -10.90
N GLN A 48 -5.30 9.04 -12.02
CA GLN A 48 -4.47 9.65 -13.07
C GLN A 48 -3.68 10.86 -12.58
N TYR A 49 -4.20 11.55 -11.56
CA TYR A 49 -3.52 12.65 -10.88
C TYR A 49 -3.13 12.26 -9.46
N PRO A 50 -2.08 12.87 -8.89
CA PRO A 50 -1.72 12.62 -7.51
C PRO A 50 -2.82 13.00 -6.53
N VAL A 51 -3.19 12.05 -5.67
CA VAL A 51 -4.21 12.20 -4.63
C VAL A 51 -3.53 12.23 -3.26
N GLU A 52 -3.86 13.21 -2.44
CA GLU A 52 -3.38 13.32 -1.07
C GLU A 52 -4.47 12.90 -0.08
N THR A 53 -4.11 12.03 0.87
CA THR A 53 -5.06 11.48 1.84
C THR A 53 -4.33 10.94 3.08
N MET A 54 -5.08 10.30 3.98
CA MET A 54 -4.53 9.60 5.13
C MET A 54 -4.30 8.12 4.82
N ASP A 55 -3.19 7.54 5.30
CA ASP A 55 -2.93 6.10 5.23
C ASP A 55 -3.93 5.32 6.10
N CYS A 56 -5.00 4.86 5.48
CA CYS A 56 -6.10 4.14 6.12
C CYS A 56 -5.81 2.65 6.30
N ILE A 57 -4.82 2.09 5.57
CA ILE A 57 -4.50 0.67 5.58
C ILE A 57 -3.17 0.34 6.29
N GLY A 58 -2.51 1.36 6.83
CA GLY A 58 -1.27 1.22 7.58
C GLY A 58 -0.08 0.78 6.75
N LEU A 59 0.00 1.19 5.47
CA LEU A 59 1.16 0.90 4.62
C LEU A 59 2.48 1.38 5.23
N PHE A 60 2.46 2.53 5.90
CA PHE A 60 3.66 3.14 6.48
C PHE A 60 3.70 3.02 8.00
N GLN A 61 2.74 2.32 8.61
CA GLN A 61 2.80 1.99 10.03
C GLN A 61 3.91 0.97 10.29
N LYS A 62 4.72 1.21 11.34
CA LYS A 62 5.64 0.18 11.84
C LYS A 62 4.80 -1.03 12.23
N LYS A 63 5.11 -2.20 11.65
CA LYS A 63 4.51 -3.47 12.09
C LYS A 63 4.73 -3.60 13.60
N SER A 64 3.66 -3.88 14.33
CA SER A 64 3.81 -4.24 15.74
C SER A 64 4.61 -5.53 15.86
N THR A 65 5.33 -5.71 16.97
CA THR A 65 6.06 -6.96 17.28
C THR A 65 5.16 -8.18 17.13
N PHE A 66 3.88 -8.05 17.50
CA PHE A 66 2.86 -9.08 17.34
C PHE A 66 2.61 -9.48 15.88
N GLN A 67 2.50 -8.50 14.97
CA GLN A 67 2.30 -8.76 13.54
C GLN A 67 3.49 -9.49 12.92
N MET A 68 4.71 -9.13 13.32
CA MET A 68 5.94 -9.80 12.86
C MET A 68 6.02 -11.26 13.34
N ILE A 69 5.67 -11.51 14.61
CA ILE A 69 5.65 -12.86 15.19
C ILE A 69 4.62 -13.75 14.47
N LYS A 70 3.42 -13.21 14.17
CA LYS A 70 2.38 -13.93 13.43
C LYS A 70 2.83 -14.34 12.03
N GLU A 71 3.47 -13.44 11.27
CA GLU A 71 4.01 -13.75 9.94
C GLU A 71 5.12 -14.81 10.02
N TRP A 72 6.04 -14.71 10.97
CA TRP A 72 7.09 -15.71 11.19
C TRP A 72 6.51 -17.10 11.46
N MET A 73 5.51 -17.22 12.34
CA MET A 73 4.83 -18.49 12.62
C MET A 73 4.10 -19.04 11.38
N THR A 74 3.47 -18.17 10.58
CA THR A 74 2.73 -18.57 9.38
C THR A 74 3.65 -19.10 8.28
N HIS A 75 4.84 -18.51 8.12
CA HIS A 75 5.83 -18.98 7.15
C HIS A 75 6.51 -20.28 7.59
N LYS A 76 6.75 -20.47 8.90
CA LYS A 76 7.35 -21.70 9.43
C LYS A 76 6.48 -22.94 9.20
N ASN A 77 5.15 -22.80 9.31
CA ASN A 77 4.19 -23.90 9.15
C ASN A 77 3.83 -24.23 7.68
N ARG A 78 4.44 -23.54 6.71
CA ARG A 78 4.23 -23.79 5.26
C ARG A 78 5.37 -24.58 4.62
N SER A 79 6.39 -24.94 5.42
CA SER A 79 7.60 -25.63 4.99
C SER A 79 7.67 -27.09 5.47
N GLU A 80 6.57 -27.61 6.03
CA GLU A 80 6.34 -29.01 6.37
C GLU A 80 5.21 -29.55 5.49
#